data_AF-A0A229X4L0-F1
#
_entry.id   AF-A0A229X4L0-F1
#
_cell.length_a   1.000
_cell.length_b   1.000
_cell.length_c   1.000
_cell.angle_alpha   90.00
_cell.angle_beta   90.00
_cell.angle_gamma   90.00
#
_symmetry.space_group_name_H-M   'P 1'
#
loop_
_entity.id
_entity.type
_entity.pdbx_description
1 polymer ?
#
loop_
_entity_poly.entity_id
_entity_poly.type
_entity_poly.pdbx_seq_one_letter_code
_entity_poly.pdbx_strand_id
1 'polypeptide(L)'
;MGLLEILQSLRGQEPTGYTWYVHFPLHGDPLTRSEILHTAVQELRDKKTTLWSSRSEAPKKGMLMQVIVADNKADEVLKAAGTVLERRLQDAKTSLERILQKDNDKRADNYVAKLTSDLAALSGDR
;
A
#
# COMPACT_ATOMS: atom_id res chain seq x y z
N MET A 1 -14.62 -12.03 7.38
CA MET A 1 -13.32 -11.88 6.68
C MET A 1 -13.46 -10.69 5.75
N GLY A 2 -12.73 -9.61 6.04
CA GLY A 2 -13.21 -8.23 5.89
C GLY A 2 -12.90 -7.52 4.58
N LEU A 3 -13.75 -6.53 4.26
CA LEU A 3 -13.53 -5.51 3.23
C LEU A 3 -12.41 -4.57 3.66
N LEU A 4 -11.43 -4.36 2.79
CA LEU A 4 -10.38 -3.35 2.99
C LEU A 4 -10.86 -2.02 2.41
N GLU A 5 -11.29 -1.09 3.27
CA GLU A 5 -11.64 0.28 2.86
C GLU A 5 -10.40 1.17 2.91
N ILE A 6 -9.96 1.69 1.77
CA ILE A 6 -8.91 2.71 1.70
C ILE A 6 -9.57 4.06 1.52
N LEU A 7 -9.79 4.77 2.63
CA LEU A 7 -10.23 6.16 2.63
C LEU A 7 -9.03 7.08 2.38
N GLN A 8 -9.10 7.87 1.32
CA GLN A 8 -8.23 9.03 1.15
C GLN A 8 -8.96 10.30 1.54
N SER A 9 -8.70 10.78 2.76
CA SER A 9 -8.99 12.15 3.15
C SER A 9 -7.71 12.97 3.06
N LEU A 10 -7.59 13.77 2.00
CA LEU A 10 -6.73 14.95 2.06
C LEU A 10 -7.45 15.94 2.97
N ARG A 11 -7.00 16.05 4.23
CA ARG A 11 -7.50 17.05 5.19
C ARG A 11 -7.33 18.45 4.61
N GLY A 12 -8.46 19.03 4.26
CA GLY A 12 -8.72 20.40 3.80
C GLY A 12 -10.25 20.57 3.77
N GLN A 13 -10.74 21.79 3.58
CA GLN A 13 -12.17 22.19 3.53
C GLN A 13 -13.11 21.12 2.93
N GLU A 14 -14.37 21.08 3.40
CA GLU A 14 -15.41 20.13 2.92
C GLU A 14 -15.27 19.84 1.42
N PRO A 15 -15.28 18.56 1.00
CA PRO A 15 -15.01 18.20 -0.38
C PRO A 15 -16.08 18.79 -1.29
N THR A 16 -15.76 19.87 -1.99
CA THR A 16 -16.60 20.53 -3.00
C THR A 16 -16.57 19.77 -4.35
N GLY A 17 -16.56 18.44 -4.31
CA GLY A 17 -16.36 17.58 -5.49
C GLY A 17 -17.33 16.41 -5.60
N TYR A 18 -17.33 15.75 -6.75
CA TYR A 18 -18.15 14.58 -7.03
C TYR A 18 -17.52 13.34 -6.39
N THR A 19 -18.29 12.64 -5.57
CA THR A 19 -17.86 11.40 -4.93
C THR A 19 -18.15 10.21 -5.83
N TRP A 20 -17.14 9.38 -6.04
CA TRP A 20 -17.22 8.13 -6.76
C TRP A 20 -16.65 6.98 -5.92
N TYR A 21 -17.13 5.78 -6.18
CA TYR A 21 -16.67 4.55 -5.57
C TYR A 21 -16.09 3.65 -6.66
N VAL A 22 -14.83 3.26 -6.49
CA VAL A 22 -14.13 2.36 -7.40
C VAL A 22 -13.92 1.03 -6.71
N HIS A 23 -14.45 -0.03 -7.30
CA HIS A 23 -14.29 -1.39 -6.82
C HIS A 23 -13.26 -2.16 -7.62
N PHE A 24 -12.39 -2.80 -6.86
CA PHE A 24 -11.34 -3.69 -7.32
C PHE A 24 -11.72 -5.10 -6.86
N PRO A 25 -12.06 -6.03 -7.77
CA PRO A 25 -12.45 -7.38 -7.40
C PRO A 25 -11.36 -8.18 -6.68
N LEU A 26 -10.08 -7.81 -6.85
CA LEU A 26 -8.91 -8.49 -6.29
C LEU A 26 -8.84 -9.97 -6.69
N HIS A 27 -8.88 -10.24 -7.99
CA HIS A 27 -8.72 -11.59 -8.52
C HIS A 27 -7.39 -12.22 -8.05
N GLY A 28 -7.45 -13.51 -7.69
CA GLY A 28 -6.30 -14.25 -7.17
C GLY A 28 -6.15 -14.22 -5.65
N ASP A 29 -7.12 -13.66 -4.92
CA ASP A 29 -7.20 -13.65 -3.46
C ASP A 29 -5.89 -13.21 -2.78
N PRO A 30 -5.38 -11.99 -3.08
CA PRO A 30 -4.13 -11.49 -2.52
C PRO A 30 -4.22 -11.39 -0.98
N LEU A 31 -3.17 -11.83 -0.30
CA LEU A 31 -3.17 -11.99 1.16
C LEU A 31 -2.48 -10.81 1.86
N THR A 32 -1.45 -10.26 1.26
CA THR A 32 -0.68 -9.14 1.82
C THR A 32 -1.14 -7.80 1.28
N ARG A 33 -0.90 -6.73 2.05
CA ARG A 33 -1.23 -5.36 1.62
C ARG A 33 -0.55 -4.98 0.29
N SER A 34 0.70 -5.42 0.08
CA SER A 34 1.44 -5.14 -1.14
C SER A 34 0.84 -5.87 -2.35
N GLU A 35 0.44 -7.14 -2.18
CA GLU A 35 -0.27 -7.90 -3.22
C GLU A 35 -1.62 -7.28 -3.52
N ILE A 36 -2.40 -6.86 -2.51
CA ILE A 36 -3.68 -6.18 -2.71
C ILE A 36 -3.50 -4.91 -3.56
N LEU A 37 -2.53 -4.07 -3.21
CA LEU A 37 -2.23 -2.84 -3.96
C LEU A 37 -1.74 -3.14 -5.38
N HIS A 38 -0.87 -4.14 -5.54
CA HIS A 38 -0.36 -4.55 -6.84
C HIS A 38 -1.48 -5.09 -7.74
N THR A 39 -2.33 -5.99 -7.22
CA THR A 39 -3.49 -6.53 -7.93
C THR A 39 -4.46 -5.43 -8.31
N ALA A 40 -4.75 -4.48 -7.42
CA ALA A 40 -5.62 -3.34 -7.72
C ALA A 40 -5.06 -2.46 -8.85
N VAL A 41 -3.75 -2.18 -8.88
CA VAL A 41 -3.10 -1.45 -9.99
C VAL A 41 -3.24 -2.22 -11.30
N GLN A 42 -3.05 -3.54 -11.27
CA GLN A 42 -3.19 -4.37 -12.47
C GLN A 42 -4.64 -4.40 -12.98
N GLU A 43 -5.62 -4.55 -12.09
CA GLU A 43 -7.04 -4.55 -12.44
C GLU A 43 -7.48 -3.21 -13.03
N LEU A 44 -6.93 -2.10 -12.55
CA LEU A 44 -7.14 -0.78 -13.14
C LEU A 44 -6.63 -0.71 -14.59
N ARG A 45 -5.41 -1.22 -14.84
CA ARG A 45 -4.80 -1.26 -16.18
C ARG A 45 -5.58 -2.18 -17.12
N ASP A 46 -6.06 -3.31 -16.61
CA ASP A 46 -6.86 -4.29 -17.34
C ASP A 46 -8.34 -3.85 -17.52
N LYS A 47 -8.74 -2.69 -16.97
CA LYS A 47 -10.13 -2.19 -16.97
C LYS A 47 -11.12 -3.17 -16.34
N LYS A 48 -10.69 -3.91 -15.31
CA LYS A 48 -11.52 -4.87 -14.55
C LYS A 48 -12.19 -4.25 -13.31
N THR A 49 -12.21 -2.92 -13.24
CA THR A 49 -12.77 -2.15 -12.11
C THR A 49 -14.21 -1.75 -12.37
N THR A 50 -15.03 -1.73 -11.33
CA THR A 50 -16.40 -1.18 -11.40
C THR A 50 -16.46 0.20 -10.76
N LEU A 51 -17.20 1.13 -11.37
CA LEU A 51 -17.38 2.48 -10.85
C LEU A 51 -18.84 2.76 -10.51
N TRP A 52 -19.07 3.39 -9.37
CA TRP A 52 -20.39 3.90 -8.98
C TRP A 52 -20.29 5.36 -8.55
N SER A 53 -21.25 6.18 -8.99
CA SER A 53 -21.42 7.57 -8.56
C SER A 53 -22.28 7.70 -7.29
N SER A 54 -22.86 6.60 -6.82
CA SER A 54 -23.62 6.51 -5.58
C SER A 54 -23.22 5.26 -4.82
N ARG A 55 -23.38 5.28 -3.49
CA ARG A 55 -23.05 4.15 -2.63
C ARG A 55 -24.11 3.07 -2.80
N SER A 56 -23.93 2.17 -3.77
CA SER A 56 -24.66 0.91 -3.83
C SER A 56 -24.17 -0.03 -2.73
N GLU A 57 -24.89 -1.12 -2.46
CA GLU A 57 -24.43 -2.15 -1.51
C GLU A 57 -22.98 -2.52 -1.79
N ALA A 58 -22.13 -2.37 -0.77
CA ALA A 58 -20.71 -2.66 -0.90
C ALA A 58 -20.53 -4.12 -1.32
N PRO A 59 -19.74 -4.41 -2.39
CA PRO A 59 -19.50 -5.78 -2.83
C PRO A 59 -18.97 -6.64 -1.70
N LYS A 60 -19.39 -7.91 -1.62
CA LYS A 60 -18.99 -8.81 -0.52
C LYS A 60 -17.49 -9.17 -0.52
N LYS A 61 -16.78 -8.91 -1.62
CA LYS A 61 -15.37 -9.25 -1.83
C LYS A 61 -14.63 -8.13 -2.59
N GLY A 62 -13.31 -8.08 -2.41
CA GLY A 62 -12.43 -7.13 -3.07
C GLY A 62 -12.11 -5.91 -2.21
N MET A 63 -11.65 -4.85 -2.87
CA MET A 63 -11.33 -3.57 -2.26
C MET A 63 -12.23 -2.48 -2.83
N LEU A 64 -12.73 -1.61 -1.94
CA LEU A 64 -13.50 -0.44 -2.31
C LEU A 64 -12.70 0.81 -1.98
N MET A 65 -12.57 1.70 -2.97
CA MET A 65 -11.91 2.98 -2.83
C MET A 65 -12.91 4.10 -3.09
N GLN A 66 -13.01 5.04 -2.15
CA GLN A 66 -13.74 6.28 -2.36
C GLN A 66 -12.79 7.32 -2.99
N VAL A 67 -13.24 7.93 -4.08
CA VAL A 67 -12.49 8.93 -4.84
C VAL A 67 -13.35 10.19 -4.95
N ILE A 68 -12.76 11.35 -4.71
CA ILE A 68 -13.43 12.65 -4.85
C ILE A 68 -12.71 13.40 -5.97
N VAL A 69 -13.46 13.80 -6.99
CA VAL A 69 -12.95 14.52 -8.17
C VAL A 69 -13.65 15.85 -8.35
N ALA A 70 -12.96 16.82 -8.95
CA ALA A 70 -13.53 18.13 -9.23
C ALA A 70 -14.51 18.06 -10.42
N ASP A 71 -14.12 17.39 -11.51
CA ASP A 71 -15.00 17.16 -12.64
C ASP A 71 -15.66 15.78 -12.54
N ASN A 72 -16.95 15.71 -12.87
CA ASN A 72 -17.73 14.48 -12.84
C ASN A 72 -17.43 13.56 -14.04
N LYS A 73 -16.17 13.13 -14.20
CA LYS A 73 -15.70 12.30 -15.32
C LYS A 73 -15.07 11.01 -14.80
N ALA A 74 -15.53 9.88 -15.33
CA ALA A 74 -15.01 8.55 -14.95
C ALA A 74 -13.49 8.41 -15.20
N ASP A 75 -12.97 8.99 -16.28
CA ASP A 75 -11.55 8.94 -16.59
C ASP A 75 -10.68 9.64 -15.53
N GLU A 76 -11.17 10.75 -14.97
CA GLU A 76 -10.47 11.45 -13.89
C GLU A 76 -10.49 10.64 -12.59
N VAL A 77 -11.61 9.99 -12.30
CA VAL A 77 -11.75 9.09 -11.15
C VAL A 77 -10.75 7.94 -11.24
N LEU A 78 -10.66 7.28 -12.40
CA LEU A 78 -9.72 6.19 -12.62
C LEU A 78 -8.27 6.65 -12.55
N LYS A 79 -7.94 7.82 -13.13
CA LYS A 79 -6.60 8.41 -13.06
C LYS A 79 -6.19 8.75 -11.63
N ALA A 80 -7.10 9.35 -10.86
CA ALA A 80 -6.89 9.65 -9.45
C ALA A 80 -6.69 8.36 -8.64
N ALA A 81 -7.57 7.37 -8.81
CA ALA A 81 -7.43 6.06 -8.16
C ALA A 81 -6.08 5.40 -8.48
N GLY A 82 -5.66 5.40 -9.75
CA GLY A 82 -4.38 4.84 -10.19
C GLY A 82 -3.18 5.52 -9.53
N THR A 83 -3.15 6.86 -9.57
CA THR A 83 -2.07 7.66 -8.96
C THR A 83 -1.91 7.33 -7.47
N VAL A 84 -3.03 7.16 -6.78
CA VAL A 84 -3.07 6.82 -5.36
C VAL A 84 -2.54 5.42 -5.10
N LEU A 85 -3.02 4.44 -5.87
CA LEU A 85 -2.61 3.05 -5.70
C LEU A 85 -1.12 2.87 -5.98
N GLU A 86 -0.60 3.51 -7.04
CA GLU A 86 0.82 3.49 -7.38
C GLU A 86 1.67 4.13 -6.27
N ARG A 87 1.24 5.28 -5.72
CA ARG A 87 1.93 5.91 -4.59
C ARG A 87 1.92 5.02 -3.34
N ARG A 88 0.76 4.45 -2.98
CA ARG A 88 0.62 3.54 -1.83
C ARG A 88 1.48 2.28 -2.00
N LEU A 89 1.57 1.75 -3.21
CA LEU A 89 2.40 0.60 -3.54
C LEU A 89 3.89 0.94 -3.39
N GLN A 90 4.30 2.12 -3.86
CA GLN A 90 5.68 2.59 -3.71
C GLN A 90 6.06 2.81 -2.23
N ASP A 91 5.15 3.39 -1.44
CA ASP A 91 5.33 3.58 0.00
C ASP A 91 5.48 2.22 0.72
N ALA A 92 4.65 1.23 0.35
CA ALA A 92 4.71 -0.12 0.91
C ALA A 92 6.06 -0.81 0.59
N LYS A 93 6.55 -0.68 -0.65
CA LYS A 93 7.87 -1.19 -1.06
C LYS A 93 9.01 -0.53 -0.28
N THR A 94 9.02 0.79 -0.23
CA THR A 94 10.06 1.57 0.46
C THR A 94 10.08 1.27 1.96
N SER A 95 8.92 1.08 2.58
CA SER A 95 8.81 0.70 3.99
C SER A 95 9.42 -0.68 4.25
N LEU A 96 9.18 -1.66 3.37
CA LEU A 96 9.75 -2.99 3.47
C LEU A 96 11.28 -2.96 3.36
N GLU A 97 11.80 -2.24 2.37
CA GLU A 97 13.24 -2.07 2.16
C GLU A 97 13.94 -1.47 3.39
N ARG A 98 13.34 -0.46 4.01
CA ARG A 98 13.87 0.13 5.26
C ARG A 98 13.91 -0.86 6.41
N ILE A 99 12.89 -1.69 6.55
CA ILE A 99 12.85 -2.72 7.61
C ILE A 99 13.97 -3.75 7.38
N LEU A 100 14.11 -4.23 6.15
CA LEU A 100 15.14 -5.20 5.78
C LEU A 100 16.55 -4.64 5.97
N GLN A 101 16.78 -3.37 5.60
CA GLN A 101 18.08 -2.72 5.81
C GLN A 101 18.43 -2.64 7.30
N LYS A 102 17.49 -2.19 8.14
CA LYS A 102 17.69 -2.09 9.58
C LYS A 102 18.01 -3.43 10.24
N ASP A 103 17.35 -4.49 9.81
CA ASP A 103 17.62 -5.84 10.32
C ASP A 103 19.01 -6.35 9.89
N ASN A 104 19.44 -6.03 8.66
CA ASN A 104 20.79 -6.36 8.20
C ASN A 104 21.87 -5.58 8.96
N ASP A 105 21.69 -4.27 9.15
CA ASP A 105 22.63 -3.43 9.91
C ASP A 105 22.79 -3.95 11.34
N LYS A 106 21.68 -4.31 12.00
CA LYS A 106 21.71 -4.89 13.34
C LYS A 106 22.46 -6.23 13.40
N ARG A 107 22.37 -7.06 12.35
CA ARG A 107 23.13 -8.32 12.27
C ARG A 107 24.62 -8.07 12.07
N ALA A 108 24.98 -7.08 11.26
CA ALA A 108 26.36 -6.68 11.06
C ALA A 108 26.99 -6.14 12.35
N ASP A 109 26.29 -5.26 13.07
CA ASP A 109 26.74 -4.71 14.35
C ASP A 109 26.97 -5.80 15.39
N ASN A 110 26.04 -6.75 15.51
CA ASN A 110 26.18 -7.89 16.43
C ASN A 110 27.38 -8.77 16.07
N TYR A 111 27.67 -8.95 14.78
CA TYR A 111 28.82 -9.73 14.32
C TYR A 111 30.15 -9.04 14.65
N VAL A 112 30.22 -7.72 14.42
CA VAL A 112 31.40 -6.91 14.78
C VAL A 112 31.62 -6.90 16.29
N ALA A 113 30.56 -6.72 17.08
CA ALA A 113 30.64 -6.77 18.54
C ALA A 113 31.16 -8.12 19.03
N LYS A 114 30.68 -9.24 18.45
CA LYS A 114 31.16 -10.58 18.78
C LYS A 114 32.64 -10.75 18.45
N LEU A 115 33.07 -10.39 17.24
CA LEU A 115 34.48 -10.49 16.85
C LEU A 115 35.38 -9.65 17.75
N THR A 116 34.93 -8.47 18.16
CA THR A 116 35.67 -7.58 19.07
C THR A 116 35.81 -8.20 20.46
N SER A 117 34.73 -8.81 20.98
CA SER A 117 34.75 -9.55 22.24
C SER A 117 35.66 -10.78 22.18
N ASP A 118 35.61 -11.55 21.09
CA ASP A 118 36.44 -12.73 20.90
C ASP A 118 37.94 -12.33 20.80
N LEU A 119 38.26 -11.22 20.13
CA LEU A 119 39.63 -10.69 20.05
C LEU A 119 40.16 -10.24 21.42
N ALA A 120 39.31 -9.58 22.22
CA ALA A 120 39.66 -9.14 23.57
C ALA A 120 39.85 -10.33 24.53
N ALA A 121 39.05 -11.39 24.39
CA ALA A 121 39.22 -12.62 25.14
C ALA A 121 40.53 -13.35 24.78
N LEU A 122 40.95 -13.30 23.52
CA LEU A 122 42.20 -13.90 23.05
C LEU A 122 43.46 -13.10 23.41
N SER A 123 43.34 -11.79 23.69
CA SER A 123 44.48 -10.96 24.11
C SER A 123 44.64 -10.85 25.63
N GLY A 124 43.67 -11.37 26.41
CA GLY A 124 43.63 -11.31 27.87
C GLY A 124 44.37 -12.44 28.61
N ASP A 125 45.14 -13.29 27.91
CA ASP A 125 45.96 -14.34 28.54
C ASP A 125 47.44 -13.90 28.57
N ARG A 126 47.78 -13.07 29.57
CA ARG A 126 49.15 -12.80 30.02
C ARG A 126 49.18 -12.27 31.45
#